data_AF-A0A938UQE1-F1
#
_entry.id   AF-A0A938UQE1-F1
#
_cell.length_a   1.000
_cell.length_b   1.000
_cell.length_c   1.000
_cell.angle_alpha   90.00
_cell.angle_beta   90.00
_cell.angle_gamma   90.00
#
_symmetry.space_group_name_H-M   'P 1'
#
loop_
_entity.id
_entity.type
_entity.pdbx_description
1 polymer ?
#
loop_
_entity_poly.entity_id
_entity_poly.type
_entity_poly.pdbx_seq_one_letter_code
_entity_poly.pdbx_strand_id
1 'polypeptide(L)'
;MSLAFTEILRGSYFLVDAPDVRRVCEVAIHVRISRSALRSAEFDAEMTGHASFDRLVGHAPIAGQAHVRFGRPRHVAYAFEFTADDGRVLQFSGAKHPSLMRPIYSATTLWGTLSHDNLPVAMVRLHFDLRRDLVAFLQSVAREQNP
;
A
#
# COMPACT_ATOMS: atom_id res chain seq x y z
N MET A 1 -14.98 17.65 -4.01
CA MET A 1 -14.48 16.32 -4.42
C MET A 1 -13.31 15.91 -3.56
N SER A 2 -13.49 14.80 -2.85
CA SER A 2 -12.42 13.95 -2.34
C SER A 2 -11.94 13.05 -3.49
N LEU A 3 -10.64 12.80 -3.59
CA LEU A 3 -10.10 11.81 -4.54
C LEU A 3 -10.15 10.43 -3.88
N ALA A 4 -10.60 9.42 -4.61
CA ALA A 4 -10.55 8.03 -4.15
C ALA A 4 -10.06 7.11 -5.26
N PHE A 5 -9.27 6.11 -4.90
CA PHE A 5 -8.82 5.09 -5.84
C PHE A 5 -8.66 3.74 -5.14
N THR A 6 -8.70 2.68 -5.94
CA THR A 6 -8.46 1.31 -5.49
C THR A 6 -7.20 0.81 -6.15
N GLU A 7 -6.47 -0.03 -5.44
CA GLU A 7 -5.18 -0.52 -5.87
C GLU A 7 -4.97 -1.94 -5.33
N ILE A 8 -4.44 -2.83 -6.19
CA ILE A 8 -4.07 -4.18 -5.78
C ILE A 8 -2.56 -4.34 -5.92
N LEU A 9 -1.91 -4.57 -4.78
CA LEU A 9 -0.50 -4.89 -4.69
C LEU A 9 -0.31 -6.39 -4.57
N ARG A 10 0.60 -6.94 -5.37
CA ARG A 10 0.97 -8.36 -5.30
C ARG A 10 2.46 -8.50 -5.14
N GLY A 11 2.90 -9.48 -4.38
CA GLY A 11 4.33 -9.72 -4.29
C GLY A 11 4.66 -10.88 -3.38
N SER A 12 5.74 -10.72 -2.65
CA SER A 12 6.29 -11.78 -1.82
C SER A 12 6.74 -11.25 -0.47
N TYR A 13 6.75 -12.13 0.51
CA TYR A 13 7.33 -11.87 1.81
C TYR A 13 8.20 -13.04 2.25
N PHE A 14 9.06 -12.79 3.23
CA PHE A 14 9.82 -13.81 3.93
C PHE A 14 9.81 -13.49 5.42
N LEU A 15 9.74 -14.53 6.24
CA LEU A 15 9.82 -14.37 7.69
C LEU A 15 11.27 -14.07 8.08
N VAL A 16 11.46 -13.30 9.13
CA VAL A 16 12.80 -12.95 9.64
C VAL A 16 13.57 -14.20 10.11
N ASP A 17 12.85 -15.20 10.65
CA ASP A 17 13.41 -16.48 11.10
C ASP A 17 13.58 -17.51 9.97
N ALA A 18 13.06 -17.24 8.78
CA ALA A 18 13.15 -18.12 7.60
C ALA A 18 13.37 -17.30 6.31
N PRO A 19 14.52 -16.58 6.20
CA PRO A 19 14.76 -15.62 5.12
C PRO A 19 14.83 -16.25 3.72
N ASP A 20 15.18 -17.53 3.63
CA ASP A 20 15.29 -18.26 2.36
C ASP A 20 13.93 -18.74 1.82
N VAL A 21 12.87 -18.68 2.63
CA VAL A 21 11.53 -19.13 2.25
C VAL A 21 10.68 -17.95 1.81
N ARG A 22 10.61 -17.72 0.49
CA ARG A 22 9.71 -16.73 -0.08
C ARG A 22 8.29 -17.27 -0.20
N ARG A 23 7.34 -16.48 0.25
CA ARG A 23 5.90 -16.76 0.19
C ARG A 23 5.18 -15.63 -0.53
N VAL A 24 4.00 -15.92 -1.08
CA VAL A 24 3.22 -14.93 -1.83
C VAL A 24 2.34 -14.10 -0.91
N CYS A 25 2.08 -12.86 -1.31
CA CYS A 25 1.13 -11.99 -0.62
C CYS A 25 0.41 -11.07 -1.61
N GLU A 26 -0.81 -10.68 -1.24
CA GLU A 26 -1.61 -9.69 -1.95
C GLU A 26 -2.22 -8.73 -0.92
N VAL A 27 -2.23 -7.44 -1.27
CA VAL A 27 -2.85 -6.39 -0.47
C VAL A 27 -3.70 -5.55 -1.42
N ALA A 28 -5.00 -5.48 -1.16
CA ALA A 28 -5.90 -4.64 -1.92
C ALA A 28 -6.37 -3.50 -1.02
N ILE A 29 -6.18 -2.27 -1.48
CA ILE A 29 -6.47 -1.06 -0.71
C ILE A 29 -7.41 -0.15 -1.47
N HIS A 30 -8.31 0.48 -0.72
CA HIS A 30 -9.09 1.63 -1.12
C HIS A 30 -8.58 2.83 -0.35
N VAL A 31 -8.09 3.82 -1.08
CA VAL A 31 -7.49 5.04 -0.53
C VAL A 31 -8.43 6.21 -0.74
N ARG A 32 -8.68 6.98 0.32
CA ARG A 32 -9.53 8.17 0.30
C ARG A 32 -8.71 9.39 0.74
N ILE A 33 -8.74 10.42 -0.10
CA ILE A 33 -8.01 11.67 0.11
C ILE A 33 -9.01 12.81 0.20
N SER A 34 -8.95 13.57 1.30
CA SER A 34 -9.80 14.74 1.48
C SER A 34 -9.44 15.86 0.52
N ARG A 35 -10.40 16.72 0.17
CA ARG A 35 -10.15 17.84 -0.77
C ARG A 35 -9.11 18.83 -0.24
N SER A 36 -9.15 19.12 1.07
CA SER A 36 -8.23 20.04 1.73
C SER A 36 -6.80 19.50 1.73
N ALA A 37 -6.64 18.18 1.92
CA ALA A 37 -5.35 17.50 1.87
C ALA A 37 -4.63 17.70 0.53
N LEU A 38 -5.35 17.65 -0.60
CA LEU A 38 -4.76 17.84 -1.93
C LEU A 38 -4.15 19.22 -2.19
N ARG A 39 -4.45 20.21 -1.34
CA ARG A 39 -3.85 21.55 -1.43
C ARG A 39 -2.53 21.68 -0.68
N SER A 40 -2.19 20.67 0.11
CA SER A 40 -0.95 20.61 0.88
C SER A 40 0.14 19.88 0.10
N ALA A 41 1.40 20.27 0.34
CA ALA A 41 2.56 19.52 -0.13
C ALA A 41 2.74 18.18 0.59
N GLU A 42 2.08 18.03 1.75
CA GLU A 42 2.11 16.86 2.61
C GLU A 42 0.73 16.59 3.21
N PHE A 43 0.24 15.35 3.13
CA PHE A 43 -1.07 15.00 3.67
C PHE A 43 -1.19 13.51 3.98
N ASP A 44 -2.11 13.19 4.87
CA ASP A 44 -2.54 11.83 5.15
C ASP A 44 -3.78 11.46 4.33
N ALA A 45 -3.81 10.22 3.88
CA ALA A 45 -4.92 9.58 3.21
C ALA A 45 -5.40 8.39 4.04
N GLU A 46 -6.70 8.24 4.17
CA GLU A 46 -7.29 7.07 4.83
C GLU A 46 -7.21 5.86 3.90
N MET A 47 -6.94 4.69 4.48
CA MET A 47 -6.81 3.46 3.74
C MET A 47 -7.60 2.34 4.42
N THR A 48 -8.37 1.61 3.63
CA THR A 48 -9.09 0.40 4.06
C THR A 48 -8.93 -0.68 3.00
N GLY A 49 -9.18 -1.93 3.32
CA GLY A 49 -9.14 -2.98 2.31
C GLY A 49 -8.99 -4.37 2.89
N HIS A 50 -8.22 -5.21 2.20
CA HIS A 50 -7.88 -6.55 2.68
C HIS A 50 -6.45 -6.96 2.34
N ALA A 51 -5.92 -7.88 3.12
CA ALA A 51 -4.62 -8.48 2.92
C ALA A 51 -4.70 -10.01 2.96
N SER A 52 -3.87 -10.66 2.16
CA SER A 52 -3.59 -12.09 2.21
C SER A 52 -2.08 -12.33 2.19
N PHE A 53 -1.62 -13.16 3.11
CA PHE A 53 -0.23 -13.58 3.23
C PHE A 53 -0.22 -15.09 3.38
N ASP A 54 0.35 -15.79 2.40
CA ASP A 54 0.34 -17.26 2.36
C ASP A 54 0.87 -17.88 3.65
N ARG A 55 0.04 -18.67 4.34
CA ARG A 55 0.33 -19.29 5.66
C ARG A 55 0.55 -18.30 6.81
N LEU A 56 0.00 -17.10 6.71
CA LEU A 56 -0.05 -16.12 7.80
C LEU A 56 -1.47 -15.58 7.98
N VAL A 57 -2.13 -15.23 6.87
CA VAL A 57 -3.54 -14.88 6.84
C VAL A 57 -4.15 -15.14 5.46
N GLY A 58 -5.28 -15.85 5.41
CA GLY A 58 -5.96 -16.13 4.14
C GLY A 58 -6.66 -14.91 3.54
N HIS A 59 -7.35 -14.14 4.37
CA HIS A 59 -8.03 -12.89 4.01
C HIS A 59 -8.39 -12.13 5.28
N ALA A 60 -7.73 -11.00 5.54
CA ALA A 60 -8.06 -10.13 6.68
C ALA A 60 -8.41 -8.72 6.23
N PRO A 61 -9.41 -8.08 6.86
CA PRO A 61 -9.66 -6.67 6.66
C PRO A 61 -8.46 -5.87 7.19
N ILE A 62 -8.13 -4.79 6.48
CA ILE A 62 -7.09 -3.85 6.90
C ILE A 62 -7.66 -2.45 7.04
N ALA A 63 -7.12 -1.70 7.99
CA ALA A 63 -7.35 -0.28 8.14
C ALA A 63 -6.01 0.41 8.44
N GLY A 64 -5.84 1.62 7.93
CA GLY A 64 -4.59 2.33 8.07
C GLY A 64 -4.56 3.67 7.36
N GLN A 65 -3.35 4.17 7.14
CA GLN A 65 -3.11 5.47 6.54
C GLN A 65 -1.97 5.40 5.52
N ALA A 66 -2.06 6.26 4.51
CA ALA A 66 -0.95 6.57 3.63
C ALA A 66 -0.54 8.04 3.83
N HIS A 67 0.71 8.25 4.18
CA HIS A 67 1.29 9.58 4.34
C HIS A 67 2.05 9.97 3.08
N VAL A 68 1.59 11.03 2.41
CA VAL A 68 2.10 11.47 1.11
C VAL A 68 2.81 12.80 1.25
N ARG A 69 4.04 12.88 0.73
CA ARG A 69 4.83 14.11 0.62
C ARG A 69 5.27 14.30 -0.83
N PHE A 70 4.80 15.37 -1.46
CA PHE A 70 5.06 15.70 -2.87
C PHE A 70 6.32 16.54 -3.11
N GLY A 71 7.03 16.93 -2.04
CA GLY A 71 8.34 17.59 -2.11
C GLY A 71 9.42 16.74 -2.81
N ARG A 72 10.64 17.27 -2.94
CA ARG A 72 11.81 16.48 -3.38
C ARG A 72 12.63 16.09 -2.15
N PRO A 73 12.81 14.79 -1.84
CA PRO A 73 12.29 13.63 -2.55
C PRO A 73 10.80 13.38 -2.28
N ARG A 74 10.10 12.85 -3.29
CA ARG A 74 8.70 12.42 -3.12
C ARG A 74 8.68 11.15 -2.29
N HIS A 75 7.74 11.06 -1.38
CA HIS A 75 7.66 9.97 -0.43
C HIS A 75 6.21 9.60 -0.18
N VAL A 76 5.91 8.31 -0.21
CA VAL A 76 4.62 7.77 0.24
C VAL A 76 4.91 6.66 1.23
N ALA A 77 4.55 6.87 2.50
CA ALA A 77 4.57 5.84 3.52
C ALA A 77 3.17 5.25 3.69
N TYR A 78 3.12 3.94 3.93
CA TYR A 78 1.91 3.17 4.16
C TYR A 78 2.04 2.50 5.51
N ALA A 79 1.01 2.65 6.34
CA ALA A 79 0.88 1.96 7.60
C ALA A 79 -0.52 1.36 7.70
N PHE A 80 -0.62 0.08 8.04
CA PHE A 80 -1.89 -0.57 8.30
C PHE A 80 -1.71 -1.75 9.25
N GLU A 81 -2.82 -2.20 9.82
CA GLU A 81 -2.83 -3.38 10.69
C GLU A 81 -3.87 -4.40 10.25
N PHE A 82 -3.64 -5.64 10.64
CA PHE A 82 -4.55 -6.76 10.45
C PHE A 82 -4.30 -7.86 11.49
N THR A 83 -5.30 -8.71 11.69
CA THR A 83 -5.17 -9.89 12.57
C THR A 83 -4.80 -11.11 11.72
N ALA A 84 -3.72 -11.79 12.09
CA ALA A 84 -3.29 -13.05 11.47
C ALA A 84 -4.20 -14.22 11.90
N ASP A 85 -4.11 -15.36 11.20
CA ASP A 85 -4.92 -16.55 11.48
C ASP A 85 -4.65 -17.14 12.89
N ASP A 86 -3.49 -16.83 13.47
CA ASP A 86 -3.09 -17.22 14.83
C ASP A 86 -3.53 -16.23 15.92
N GLY A 87 -4.28 -15.18 15.55
CA GLY A 87 -4.79 -14.17 16.47
C GLY A 87 -3.82 -13.02 16.76
N ARG A 88 -2.58 -13.06 16.29
CA ARG A 88 -1.65 -11.93 16.45
C ARG A 88 -2.11 -10.72 15.63
N VAL A 89 -2.02 -9.54 16.23
CA VAL A 89 -2.16 -8.28 15.50
C VAL A 89 -0.80 -7.95 14.88
N LEU A 90 -0.79 -7.83 13.56
CA LEU A 90 0.38 -7.49 12.77
C LEU A 90 0.24 -6.09 12.21
N GLN A 91 1.33 -5.34 12.29
CA GLN A 91 1.45 -3.98 11.76
C GLN A 91 2.37 -4.00 10.56
N PHE A 92 1.87 -3.54 9.42
CA PHE A 92 2.66 -3.25 8.25
C PHE A 92 3.15 -1.80 8.28
N SER A 93 4.42 -1.60 7.99
CA SER A 93 5.00 -0.30 7.67
C SER A 93 5.86 -0.40 6.43
N GLY A 94 5.59 0.43 5.43
CA GLY A 94 6.34 0.42 4.18
C GLY A 94 6.37 1.80 3.53
N ALA A 95 7.33 2.00 2.64
CA ALA A 95 7.46 3.28 1.93
C ALA A 95 7.94 3.11 0.49
N LYS A 96 7.56 4.06 -0.36
CA LYS A 96 8.09 4.19 -1.73
C LYS A 96 8.45 5.64 -2.05
N HIS A 97 9.36 5.77 -3.01
CA HIS A 97 9.87 7.05 -3.50
C HIS A 97 9.51 7.22 -4.98
N PRO A 98 8.32 7.74 -5.32
CA PRO A 98 7.91 7.89 -6.70
C PRO A 98 8.80 8.91 -7.42
N SER A 99 9.44 8.50 -8.51
CA SER A 99 10.21 9.36 -9.40
C SER A 99 9.33 9.98 -10.46
N LEU A 100 9.47 11.29 -10.67
CA LEU A 100 8.84 12.03 -11.76
C LEU A 100 9.36 11.64 -13.15
N MET A 101 10.62 11.20 -13.25
CA MET A 101 11.22 10.86 -14.55
C MET A 101 10.87 9.46 -15.03
N ARG A 102 10.46 8.57 -14.10
CA ARG A 102 9.99 7.21 -14.42
C ARG A 102 8.81 6.87 -13.51
N PRO A 103 7.67 7.59 -13.64
CA PRO A 103 6.54 7.46 -12.72
C PRO A 103 6.00 6.04 -12.68
N ILE A 104 6.03 5.34 -13.82
CA ILE A 104 5.55 3.96 -13.92
C ILE A 104 6.50 2.97 -13.24
N TYR A 105 7.83 3.11 -13.37
CA TYR A 105 8.79 2.11 -12.84
C TYR A 105 9.15 2.32 -11.36
N SER A 106 9.05 3.55 -10.86
CA SER A 106 9.41 3.90 -9.47
C SER A 106 8.23 3.90 -8.52
N ALA A 107 7.00 3.93 -9.06
CA ALA A 107 5.78 3.80 -8.27
C ALA A 107 5.40 2.34 -8.00
N THR A 108 6.11 1.36 -8.59
CA THR A 108 5.66 -0.03 -8.62
C THR A 108 6.14 -0.89 -7.49
N THR A 109 7.22 -0.58 -6.77
CA THR A 109 7.67 -1.47 -5.67
C THR A 109 7.50 -0.79 -4.33
N LEU A 110 6.76 -1.44 -3.45
CA LEU A 110 6.60 -1.07 -2.05
C LEU A 110 7.34 -2.09 -1.19
N TRP A 111 8.37 -1.64 -0.49
CA TRP A 111 9.03 -2.43 0.53
C TRP A 111 8.43 -2.10 1.88
N GLY A 112 8.27 -3.10 2.72
CA GLY A 112 7.79 -2.91 4.08
C GLY A 112 8.16 -4.05 5.00
N THR A 113 7.78 -3.87 6.26
CA THR A 113 8.01 -4.81 7.35
C THR A 113 6.67 -5.10 8.02
N LEU A 114 6.43 -6.37 8.31
CA LEU A 114 5.40 -6.79 9.27
C LEU A 114 6.02 -6.89 10.64
N SER A 115 5.39 -6.28 11.64
CA SER A 115 5.80 -6.32 13.03
C SER A 115 4.68 -6.81 13.93
N HIS A 116 5.04 -7.48 15.01
CA HIS A 116 4.16 -7.83 16.13
C HIS A 116 4.78 -7.28 17.41
N ASP A 117 4.03 -6.51 18.20
CA ASP A 117 4.55 -5.84 19.40
C ASP A 117 5.87 -5.07 19.14
N ASN A 118 5.92 -4.34 18.02
CA ASN A 118 7.10 -3.61 17.52
C ASN A 118 8.32 -4.47 17.14
N LEU A 119 8.21 -5.81 17.18
CA LEU A 119 9.26 -6.72 16.74
C LEU A 119 9.03 -7.14 15.28
N PRO A 120 10.04 -7.04 14.40
CA PRO A 120 9.90 -7.43 13.00
C PRO A 120 9.71 -8.95 12.87
N VAL A 121 8.63 -9.36 12.22
CA VAL A 121 8.27 -10.75 11.96
C VAL A 121 8.55 -11.13 10.51
N ALA A 122 8.35 -10.20 9.57
CA ALA A 122 8.53 -10.47 8.15
C ALA A 122 8.97 -9.24 7.37
N MET A 123 9.74 -9.46 6.31
CA MET A 123 9.99 -8.45 5.29
C MET A 123 9.09 -8.71 4.10
N VAL A 124 8.53 -7.63 3.56
CA VAL A 124 7.51 -7.66 2.50
C VAL A 124 7.99 -6.84 1.32
N ARG A 125 7.78 -7.40 0.13
CA ARG A 125 7.98 -6.72 -1.15
C ARG A 125 6.73 -6.85 -1.99
N LEU A 126 6.06 -5.73 -2.20
CA LEU A 126 4.84 -5.62 -2.96
C LEU A 126 5.10 -4.90 -4.29
N HIS A 127 4.37 -5.32 -5.32
CA HIS A 127 4.38 -4.72 -6.64
C HIS A 127 3.00 -4.17 -7.00
N PHE A 128 2.94 -2.93 -7.48
CA PHE A 128 1.74 -2.39 -8.13
C PHE A 128 1.68 -2.94 -9.56
N ASP A 129 0.57 -3.56 -9.91
CA ASP A 129 0.25 -3.83 -11.31
C ASP A 129 -0.48 -2.63 -11.93
N LEU A 130 0.28 -1.61 -12.33
CA LEU A 130 -0.28 -0.46 -13.05
C LEU A 130 -0.93 -0.88 -14.38
N ARG A 131 -0.52 -1.99 -15.03
CA ARG A 131 -1.04 -2.32 -16.37
C ARG A 131 -2.50 -2.76 -16.33
N ARG A 132 -2.94 -3.38 -15.24
CA ARG A 132 -4.32 -3.85 -15.07
C ARG A 132 -5.26 -2.76 -14.52
N ASP A 133 -4.72 -1.88 -13.66
CA ASP A 133 -5.53 -0.88 -12.95
C ASP A 133 -5.42 0.54 -13.53
N LEU A 134 -4.50 0.81 -14.47
CA LEU A 134 -4.34 2.14 -15.08
C LEU A 134 -5.58 2.59 -15.85
N VAL A 135 -6.33 1.68 -16.49
CA VAL A 135 -7.56 2.04 -17.21
C VAL A 135 -8.64 2.49 -16.21
N ALA A 136 -8.82 1.78 -15.09
CA ALA A 136 -9.77 2.15 -14.05
C ALA A 136 -9.35 3.45 -13.32
N PHE A 137 -8.05 3.61 -13.06
CA PHE A 137 -7.47 4.82 -12.48
C PHE A 137 -7.60 6.04 -13.40
N LEU A 138 -7.33 5.89 -14.70
CA LEU A 138 -7.53 6.97 -15.67
C LEU A 138 -9.02 7.26 -15.88
N GLN A 139 -9.91 6.26 -15.81
CA GLN A 139 -11.35 6.46 -15.90
C GLN A 139 -11.92 7.18 -14.66
N SER A 140 -11.40 6.93 -13.45
CA SER A 140 -11.83 7.66 -12.26
C SER A 140 -11.38 9.12 -12.29
N VAL A 141 -10.20 9.41 -12.85
CA VAL A 141 -9.72 10.78 -13.08
C VAL A 141 -10.45 11.46 -14.25
N ALA A 142 -10.76 10.74 -15.33
CA ALA A 142 -11.39 11.31 -16.54
C ALA A 142 -12.90 11.58 -16.37
N ARG A 143 -13.62 10.79 -15.57
CA ARG A 143 -15.03 11.09 -15.24
C ARG A 143 -15.21 12.38 -14.43
N GLU A 144 -14.14 12.93 -13.86
CA GLU A 144 -14.14 14.22 -13.17
C GLU A 144 -13.88 15.44 -14.11
N GLN A 145 -13.62 15.22 -15.41
CA GLN A 145 -13.32 16.30 -16.37
C GLN A 145 -14.43 16.61 -17.40
N ASN A 146 -15.52 15.84 -17.43
CA ASN A 146 -16.71 16.24 -18.19
C ASN A 146 -17.72 16.89 -17.23
N PRO A 147 -17.88 18.22 -17.26
CA PRO A 147 -18.89 18.94 -16.47
C PRO A 147 -20.33 18.56 -16.86
#